data_AF-A0A1F9Z972-F1
#
_entry.id   AF-A0A1F9Z972-F1
#
_cell.length_a   1.000
_cell.length_b   1.000
_cell.length_c   1.000
_cell.angle_alpha   90.00
_cell.angle_beta   90.00
_cell.angle_gamma   90.00
#
_symmetry.space_group_name_H-M   'P 1'
#
loop_
_entity.id
_entity.type
_entity.pdbx_description
1 polymer ?
#
loop_
_entity_poly.entity_id
_entity_poly.type
_entity_poly.pdbx_seq_one_letter_code
_entity_poly.pdbx_strand_id
1 'polypeptide(L)' 'MGELVIQAFRVSGYVTGPCTKCGKEERGLVMFDDYGLGWECLACGEVGRVDRVEWIEKSPDGDGT' A
#
# COMPACT_ATOMS: atom_id res chain seq x y z
N MET A 1 14.24 15.38 4.90
CA MET A 1 13.02 14.94 4.19
C MET A 1 12.54 13.69 4.89
N GLY A 2 11.26 13.64 5.27
CA GLY A 2 10.72 12.51 6.02
C GLY A 2 10.62 11.26 5.15
N GLU A 3 10.80 10.10 5.77
CA GLU A 3 10.61 8.79 5.14
C GLU A 3 9.13 8.61 4.75
N LEU A 4 8.87 8.26 3.49
CA LEU A 4 7.53 7.94 3.00
C LEU A 4 7.26 6.46 3.21
N VAL A 5 6.38 6.17 4.17
CA VAL A 5 6.00 4.81 4.57
C VAL A 5 4.55 4.54 4.21
N ILE A 6 4.28 3.37 3.63
CA ILE A 6 2.91 2.87 3.42
C ILE A 6 2.70 1.56 4.18
N GLN A 7 1.45 1.26 4.49
CA GLN A 7 1.05 -0.02 5.06
C GLN A 7 0.38 -0.89 4.02
N ALA A 8 0.80 -2.15 3.91
CA ALA A 8 0.24 -3.11 2.98
C ALA A 8 -0.13 -4.41 3.69
N PHE A 9 -1.30 -4.97 3.37
CA PHE A 9 -1.68 -6.30 3.87
C PHE A 9 -0.79 -7.36 3.25
N ARG A 10 -0.12 -8.13 4.11
CA ARG A 10 0.88 -9.12 3.68
C ARG A 10 0.32 -10.19 2.73
N VAL A 11 -0.94 -10.57 2.90
CA VAL A 11 -1.58 -11.64 2.12
C VAL A 11 -2.07 -11.17 0.75
N SER A 12 -2.58 -9.94 0.65
CA SER A 12 -3.22 -9.43 -0.57
C SER A 12 -2.42 -8.36 -1.32
N GLY A 13 -1.40 -7.78 -0.69
CA GLY A 13 -0.71 -6.61 -1.23
C GLY A 13 -1.57 -5.35 -1.29
N TYR A 14 -2.76 -5.34 -0.67
CA TYR A 14 -3.60 -4.14 -0.62
C TYR A 14 -2.96 -3.09 0.28
N VAL A 15 -2.80 -1.88 -0.24
CA VAL A 15 -2.18 -0.75 0.44
C VAL A 15 -3.27 0.11 1.09
N THR A 16 -3.15 0.37 2.39
CA THR A 16 -4.15 1.14 3.14
C THR A 16 -4.07 2.63 2.85
N GLY A 17 -5.19 3.34 3.00
CA GLY A 17 -5.31 4.80 2.89
C GLY A 17 -5.64 5.30 1.47
N PRO A 18 -5.95 6.60 1.32
CA PRO A 18 -6.44 7.16 0.08
C PRO A 18 -5.33 7.47 -0.93
N CYS A 19 -5.65 7.33 -2.22
CA CYS A 19 -4.84 7.91 -3.30
C CYS A 19 -4.77 9.43 -3.17
N THR A 20 -3.57 9.98 -3.25
CA THR A 20 -3.32 11.43 -3.14
C THR A 20 -3.92 12.24 -4.30
N LYS A 21 -4.26 11.59 -5.42
CA LYS A 21 -4.84 12.24 -6.61
C LYS A 21 -6.36 12.21 -6.64
N CYS A 22 -6.97 11.05 -6.45
CA CYS A 22 -8.42 10.87 -6.61
C CYS A 22 -9.16 10.64 -5.28
N GLY A 23 -8.45 10.49 -4.17
CA GLY A 23 -9.02 10.29 -2.84
C GLY A 23 -9.59 8.90 -2.55
N LYS A 24 -9.62 7.99 -3.53
CA LYS A 24 -10.16 6.63 -3.37
C LYS A 24 -9.20 5.70 -2.64
N GLU A 25 -9.74 4.81 -1.81
CA GLU A 25 -9.00 3.80 -1.04
C GLU A 25 -8.95 2.47 -1.80
N GLU A 26 -8.33 2.50 -2.98
CA GLU A 26 -8.20 1.34 -3.86
C GLU A 26 -6.78 1.32 -4.39
N ARG A 27 -5.83 0.87 -3.54
CA ARG A 27 -4.40 0.86 -3.86
C ARG A 27 -3.80 -0.53 -3.75
N GLY A 28 -3.00 -0.89 -4.74
CA GLY A 28 -2.21 -2.13 -4.76
C GLY A 28 -0.72 -1.84 -4.57
N LEU A 29 -0.02 -2.75 -3.91
CA LEU A 29 1.43 -2.73 -3.83
C LEU A 29 2.03 -3.05 -5.20
N VAL A 30 3.00 -2.25 -5.63
CA VAL A 30 3.74 -2.49 -6.86
C VAL A 30 5.24 -2.54 -6.60
N MET A 31 5.94 -3.31 -7.43
CA MET A 31 7.39 -3.37 -7.50
C MET A 31 7.83 -2.85 -8.87
N PHE A 32 8.82 -1.96 -8.88
CA PHE A 32 9.40 -1.41 -10.11
C PHE A 32 10.59 -2.25 -10.59
N ASP A 33 11.05 -2.02 -11.82
CA ASP A 33 12.18 -2.74 -12.43
C ASP A 33 13.49 -2.63 -11.63
N ASP A 34 13.70 -1.53 -10.89
CA ASP A 34 14.84 -1.34 -10.01
C ASP A 34 14.68 -1.99 -8.63
N TYR A 35 13.69 -2.87 -8.45
CA TYR A 35 13.29 -3.48 -7.17
C TYR A 35 12.77 -2.48 -6.13
N GLY A 36 12.59 -1.21 -6.49
CA GLY A 36 11.89 -0.24 -5.67
C GLY A 36 10.44 -0.66 -5.42
N LEU A 37 9.90 -0.29 -4.26
CA LEU A 37 8.50 -0.54 -3.90
C LEU A 37 7.69 0.75 -4.03
N GLY A 38 6.38 0.58 -4.21
CA GLY A 38 5.44 1.67 -4.30
C GLY A 38 4.00 1.21 -4.21
N TRP A 39 3.10 2.12 -4.54
CA TRP A 39 1.68 1.84 -4.66
C TRP A 39 1.16 2.29 -6.02
N GLU A 40 0.19 1.58 -6.55
CA GLU A 40 -0.64 2.00 -7.69
C GLU A 40 -2.08 2.18 -7.20
N CYS A 41 -2.73 3.27 -7.60
CA CYS A 41 -4.16 3.45 -7.42
C CYS A 41 -4.91 2.73 -8.54
N LEU A 42 -5.63 1.68 -8.16
CA LEU A 42 -6.41 0.85 -9.07
C LEU A 42 -7.59 1.59 -9.70
N ALA A 43 -7.99 2.73 -9.14
CA ALA A 43 -9.12 3.51 -9.62
C ALA A 43 -8.75 4.60 -10.65
N CYS A 44 -7.51 5.10 -10.65
CA CYS A 44 -7.10 6.20 -11.55
C CYS A 44 -5.71 6.03 -12.18
N GLY A 45 -4.99 4.97 -11.85
CA GLY A 45 -3.67 4.65 -12.39
C GLY A 45 -2.52 5.49 -11.84
N GLU A 46 -2.75 6.29 -10.78
CA GLU A 46 -1.67 7.04 -10.15
C GLU A 46 -0.69 6.10 -9.45
N VAL A 47 0.60 6.35 -9.61
CA VAL A 47 1.66 5.52 -9.01
C VAL A 47 2.57 6.38 -8.15
N GLY A 48 2.89 5.90 -6.94
CA GLY A 48 3.82 6.56 -6.03
C GLY A 48 4.90 5.61 -5.54
N ARG A 49 6.16 6.08 -5.54
CA ARG A 49 7.27 5.39 -4.88
C ARG A 49 7.24 5.63 -3.38
N VAL A 50 7.79 4.70 -2.61
CA VAL A 50 7.89 4.78 -1.16
C VAL A 50 9.28 4.33 -0.71
N ASP A 51 9.71 4.82 0.45
CA ASP A 51 10.99 4.41 1.05
C ASP A 51 10.85 3.07 1.77
N ARG A 52 9.68 2.79 2.36
CA ARG A 52 9.42 1.58 3.14
C ARG A 52 7.96 1.14 3.08
N VAL A 53 7.77 -0.18 3.14
CA VAL A 53 6.46 -0.82 3.31
C VAL A 53 6.40 -1.46 4.68
N GLU A 54 5.38 -1.09 5.46
CA GLU A 54 5.02 -1.76 6.70
C GLU A 54 3.97 -2.82 6.43
N TRP A 55 4.29 -4.07 6.78
CA TRP A 55 3.41 -5.19 6.53
C TRP A 55 2.43 -5.36 7.67
N ILE A 56 1.14 -5.26 7.35
CA ILE A 56 0.06 -5.52 8.31
C ILE A 56 -0.52 -6.91 8.07
N GLU A 57 -0.71 -7.64 9.17
CA GLU A 57 -1.40 -8.92 9.17
C GLU A 57 -2.89 -8.63 9.24
N LYS A 58 -3.66 -9.07 8.24
CA LYS A 58 -5.12 -9.09 8.41
C LYS A 58 -5.43 -10.31 9.25
N SER A 59 -5.71 -10.15 10.54
CA SER A 59 -6.40 -11.20 11.28
C SER A 59 -7.77 -11.41 10.60
N PRO A 60 -8.08 -12.61 10.09
CA PRO A 60 -9.36 -12.87 9.43
C PRO A 60 -10.56 -12.75 10.38
N ASP A 61 -10.32 -12.81 11.69
CA ASP A 61 -11.37 -12.81 12.70
C ASP A 61 -11.03 -11.77 13.78
N GLY A 62 -12.00 -10.91 14.09
CA GLY A 62 -12.00 -10.23 15.36
C GLY A 62 -12.22 -11.24 16.47
N ASP A 63 -11.16 -11.78 17.03
CA ASP A 63 -11.05 -12.15 18.44
C ASP A 63 -9.59 -12.53 18.71
N GLY A 64 -8.95 -11.79 19.61
CA GLY A 64 -7.75 -12.27 20.28
C GLY A 64 -8.19 -13.05 21.51
N THR A 65 -8.32 -14.38 21.38
CA THR A 65 -8.28 -15.34 22.49
C THR A 65 -7.54 -16.59 22.04
#